data_AF-A0A5S5CLM1-F1
#
_entry.id   AF-A0A5S5CLM1-F1
#
_cell.length_a   1.000
_cell.length_b   1.000
_cell.length_c   1.000
_cell.angle_alpha   90.00
_cell.angle_beta   90.00
_cell.angle_gamma   90.00
#
_symmetry.space_group_name_H-M   'P 1'
#
loop_
_entity.id
_entity.type
_entity.pdbx_description
1 polymer ?
#
loop_
_entity_poly.entity_id
_entity_poly.type
_entity_poly.pdbx_seq_one_letter_code
_entity_poly.pdbx_strand_id
1 'polypeptide(L)'
;MNRFESIDAILARMQEAIAEMADRNPAYYAKYPMHLLSEAEEQDILSVSGEWRLPEEYLYFLKRYVPVSVAWSTDQYMSLTIYGAKDLLPGQSGYNYNHVTDETIADWPIDYLVIASDEGDPYCMDLSRGDTVIYTARHGAGSWDFSVAYDHLNAFLQSVLLPRSDEEDGEDEELDDYAYFNVLLTGPGADKVKTLAFIRKRFSCDFAQAKAYLAQLPLPVYKGIEEGAVKVEDQLLRIGADYEKRPISWEEFIARP
;
A
#
# COMPACT_ATOMS: atom_id res chain seq x y z
N MET A 1 -7.25 -12.80 32.90
CA MET A 1 -6.41 -13.05 31.72
C MET A 1 -7.12 -12.37 30.58
N ASN A 2 -6.50 -11.34 29.99
CA ASN A 2 -7.12 -10.59 28.90
C ASN A 2 -7.08 -11.50 27.67
N ARG A 3 -8.23 -11.74 27.04
CA ARG A 3 -8.33 -12.71 25.94
C ARG A 3 -7.56 -12.28 24.69
N PHE A 4 -7.18 -11.01 24.61
CA PHE A 4 -6.55 -10.39 23.45
C PHE A 4 -5.14 -9.86 23.75
N GLU A 5 -4.44 -10.45 24.74
CA GLU A 5 -3.07 -10.09 25.12
C GLU A 5 -2.09 -10.07 23.94
N SER A 6 -2.30 -10.92 22.93
CA SER A 6 -1.48 -10.91 21.70
C SER A 6 -1.63 -9.61 20.91
N ILE A 7 -2.86 -9.10 20.76
CA ILE A 7 -3.13 -7.84 20.03
C ILE A 7 -2.51 -6.67 20.80
N ASP A 8 -2.71 -6.64 22.12
CA ASP A 8 -2.12 -5.61 22.97
C ASP A 8 -0.58 -5.60 22.86
N ALA A 9 0.05 -6.78 22.85
CA ALA A 9 1.50 -6.92 22.72
C ALA A 9 2.02 -6.44 21.35
N ILE A 10 1.33 -6.79 20.26
CA ILE A 10 1.67 -6.32 18.90
C ILE A 10 1.63 -4.79 18.86
N LEU A 11 0.60 -4.20 19.44
CA LEU A 11 0.40 -2.75 19.38
C LEU A 11 1.34 -1.99 20.31
N ALA A 12 1.67 -2.54 21.48
CA ALA A 12 2.71 -2.00 22.34
C ALA A 12 4.06 -1.97 21.60
N ARG A 13 4.43 -3.07 20.93
CA ARG A 13 5.66 -3.14 20.11
C ARG A 13 5.65 -2.15 18.95
N MET A 14 4.51 -1.98 18.27
CA MET A 14 4.38 -0.97 17.22
C MET A 14 4.56 0.45 17.78
N GLN A 15 3.95 0.76 18.92
CA GLN A 15 4.08 2.07 19.55
C GLN A 15 5.52 2.35 19.99
N GLU A 16 6.20 1.36 20.55
CA GLU A 16 7.62 1.43 20.89
C GLU A 16 8.47 1.70 19.63
N ALA A 17 8.23 0.95 18.54
CA ALA A 17 8.95 1.13 17.29
C ALA A 17 8.72 2.52 16.67
N ILE A 18 7.48 3.01 16.65
CA ILE A 18 7.16 4.36 16.17
C ILE A 18 7.86 5.42 17.04
N ALA A 19 7.88 5.25 18.36
CA ALA A 19 8.55 6.18 19.26
C ALA A 19 10.06 6.20 19.00
N GLU A 20 10.68 5.04 18.83
CA GLU A 20 12.10 4.92 18.50
C GLU A 20 12.43 5.59 17.15
N MET A 21 11.63 5.34 16.12
CA MET A 21 11.81 5.98 14.81
C MET A 21 11.59 7.49 14.85
N ALA A 22 10.63 7.96 15.66
CA ALA A 22 10.39 9.37 15.87
C ALA A 22 11.57 10.06 16.57
N ASP A 23 12.23 9.38 17.51
CA ASP A 23 13.47 9.86 18.14
C ASP A 23 14.64 9.89 17.14
N ARG A 24 14.75 8.87 16.26
CA ARG A 24 15.79 8.81 15.21
C ARG A 24 15.59 9.88 14.12
N ASN A 25 14.35 10.21 13.75
CA ASN A 25 14.05 11.19 12.69
C ASN A 25 12.88 12.15 13.04
N PRO A 26 13.09 13.06 14.01
CA PRO A 26 12.02 13.88 14.56
C PRO A 26 11.41 14.86 13.55
N ALA A 27 12.18 15.36 12.59
CA ALA A 27 11.70 16.28 11.56
C ALA A 27 10.72 15.60 10.58
N TYR A 28 10.96 14.34 10.24
CA TYR A 28 10.09 13.55 9.38
C TYR A 28 8.77 13.22 10.08
N TYR A 29 8.83 12.67 11.30
CA TYR A 29 7.64 12.26 12.05
C TYR A 29 6.84 13.43 12.64
N ALA A 30 7.45 14.63 12.79
CA ALA A 30 6.70 15.85 13.05
C ALA A 30 5.85 16.30 11.85
N LYS A 31 6.26 15.96 10.63
CA LYS A 31 5.55 16.29 9.38
C LYS A 31 4.55 15.21 8.97
N TYR A 32 4.84 13.95 9.25
CA TYR A 32 4.00 12.79 8.96
C TYR A 32 3.75 11.97 10.24
N PRO A 33 2.94 12.49 11.17
CA PRO A 33 2.74 11.82 12.44
C PRO A 33 1.90 10.54 12.24
N MET A 34 2.47 9.42 12.65
CA MET A 34 1.79 8.13 12.71
C MET A 34 0.93 8.09 13.97
N HIS A 35 -0.29 8.58 13.88
CA HIS A 35 -1.23 8.61 15.01
C HIS A 35 -2.09 7.35 15.05
N LEU A 36 -1.98 6.62 16.17
CA LEU A 36 -3.02 5.69 16.60
C LEU A 36 -3.89 6.42 17.62
N LEU A 37 -5.19 6.55 17.34
CA LEU A 37 -6.13 6.98 18.40
C LEU A 37 -6.37 5.78 19.32
N SER A 38 -6.39 6.07 20.62
CA SER A 38 -6.51 5.08 21.69
C SER A 38 -7.91 4.49 21.86
N GLU A 39 -8.94 5.14 21.31
CA GLU A 39 -10.32 4.65 21.29
C GLU A 39 -11.00 5.13 20.01
N ALA A 40 -11.74 4.22 19.35
CA ALA A 40 -12.64 4.61 18.26
C ALA A 40 -13.84 5.36 18.80
N GLU A 41 -14.38 6.28 18.00
CA GLU A 41 -15.64 6.94 18.31
C GLU A 41 -16.74 5.87 18.47
N GLU A 42 -17.51 5.96 19.56
CA GLU A 42 -18.55 4.99 19.88
C GLU A 42 -19.56 4.85 18.73
N GLN A 43 -19.85 5.95 18.05
CA GLN A 43 -20.74 6.00 16.89
C GLN A 43 -20.22 5.18 15.70
N ASP A 44 -18.91 5.19 15.44
CA ASP A 44 -18.31 4.43 14.34
C ASP A 44 -18.39 2.94 14.62
N ILE A 45 -18.11 2.55 15.87
CA ILE A 45 -18.23 1.16 16.32
C ILE A 45 -19.67 0.66 16.27
N LEU A 46 -20.64 1.49 16.68
CA LEU A 46 -22.06 1.15 16.58
C LEU A 46 -22.50 0.99 15.12
N SER A 47 -22.03 1.85 14.23
CA SER A 47 -22.35 1.79 12.80
C SER A 47 -21.83 0.49 12.17
N VAL A 48 -20.55 0.17 12.40
CA VAL A 48 -19.92 -1.06 11.91
C VAL A 48 -20.57 -2.31 12.51
N SER A 49 -20.86 -2.32 13.81
CA SER A 49 -21.46 -3.47 14.50
C SER A 49 -22.95 -3.66 14.16
N GLY A 50 -23.61 -2.60 13.66
CA GLY A 50 -24.97 -2.66 13.14
C GLY A 50 -25.04 -3.26 11.74
N GLU A 51 -24.02 -3.01 10.92
CA GLU A 51 -23.92 -3.52 9.55
C GLU A 51 -23.39 -4.97 9.51
N TRP A 52 -22.35 -5.28 10.28
CA TRP A 52 -21.68 -6.58 10.25
C TRP A 52 -21.58 -7.25 11.60
N ARG A 53 -21.71 -8.58 11.60
CA ARG A 53 -21.35 -9.41 12.73
C ARG A 53 -19.85 -9.74 12.70
N LEU A 54 -19.05 -8.88 13.31
CA LEU A 54 -17.60 -9.03 13.33
C LEU A 54 -17.11 -10.10 14.31
N PRO A 55 -15.99 -10.79 14.00
CA PRO A 55 -15.26 -11.58 14.99
C PRO A 55 -14.88 -10.73 16.20
N GLU A 56 -15.04 -11.28 17.40
CA GLU A 56 -14.83 -10.53 18.64
C GLU A 56 -13.39 -9.98 18.77
N GLU A 57 -12.41 -10.71 18.21
CA GLU A 57 -11.01 -10.28 18.15
C GLU A 57 -10.80 -9.06 17.25
N TYR A 58 -11.44 -9.02 16.08
CA TYR A 58 -11.37 -7.86 15.19
C TYR A 58 -12.14 -6.66 15.75
N LEU A 59 -13.30 -6.88 16.37
CA LEU A 59 -14.05 -5.82 17.04
C LEU A 59 -13.25 -5.23 18.21
N TYR A 60 -12.50 -6.05 18.94
CA TYR A 60 -11.59 -5.57 19.98
C TYR A 60 -10.51 -4.65 19.40
N PHE A 61 -9.88 -5.07 18.29
CA PHE A 61 -8.92 -4.24 17.57
C PHE A 61 -9.53 -2.89 17.16
N LEU A 62 -10.67 -2.89 16.47
CA LEU A 62 -11.32 -1.66 15.99
C LEU A 62 -11.71 -0.69 17.11
N LYS A 63 -12.19 -1.21 18.24
CA LYS A 63 -12.62 -0.37 19.38
C LYS A 63 -11.47 0.40 20.00
N ARG A 64 -10.31 -0.24 20.04
CA ARG A 64 -9.20 0.16 20.89
C ARG A 64 -8.06 0.79 20.09
N TYR A 65 -8.12 0.65 18.76
CA TYR A 65 -7.09 1.12 17.85
C TYR A 65 -7.72 1.63 16.57
N VAL A 66 -7.58 2.94 16.32
CA VAL A 66 -7.96 3.55 15.04
C VAL A 66 -6.69 3.70 14.21
N PRO A 67 -6.39 2.79 13.26
CA PRO A 67 -5.37 3.08 12.25
C PRO A 67 -5.91 4.22 11.37
N VAL A 68 -5.35 5.42 11.53
CA VAL A 68 -5.72 6.58 10.69
C VAL A 68 -5.05 6.50 9.32
N SER A 69 -3.83 5.98 9.30
CA SER A 69 -3.05 5.55 8.13
C SER A 69 -1.80 4.88 8.68
N VAL A 70 -1.46 3.69 8.18
CA VAL A 70 -0.25 2.98 8.54
C VAL A 70 0.49 2.67 7.25
N ALA A 71 1.31 3.62 6.78
CA ALA A 71 2.08 3.48 5.55
C ALA A 71 3.54 3.14 5.89
N TRP A 72 3.88 1.86 5.82
CA TRP A 72 5.27 1.39 5.78
C TRP A 72 5.43 0.75 4.41
N SER A 73 6.39 1.25 3.62
CA SER A 73 6.82 0.50 2.45
C SER A 73 7.73 -0.60 2.96
N THR A 74 7.36 -1.84 2.68
CA THR A 74 8.21 -3.01 2.89
C THR A 74 8.39 -3.69 1.54
N ASP A 75 9.26 -4.68 1.44
CA ASP A 75 9.30 -5.59 0.28
C ASP A 75 7.95 -6.30 0.04
N GLN A 76 7.13 -6.43 1.08
CA GLN A 76 5.81 -7.07 1.04
C GLN A 76 4.66 -6.13 0.66
N TYR A 77 4.78 -4.83 0.94
CA TYR A 77 3.69 -3.85 0.78
C TYR A 77 4.14 -2.61 0.02
N MET A 78 3.38 -2.24 -1.02
CA MET A 78 3.68 -1.05 -1.82
C MET A 78 3.13 0.23 -1.17
N SER A 79 1.86 0.21 -0.77
CA SER A 79 1.16 1.30 -0.09
C SER A 79 -0.06 0.76 0.65
N LEU A 80 0.18 0.03 1.74
CA LEU A 80 -0.89 -0.55 2.55
C LEU A 80 -1.70 0.54 3.29
N THR A 81 -3.02 0.39 3.25
CA THR A 81 -3.98 1.16 4.06
C THR A 81 -4.82 0.18 4.87
N ILE A 82 -4.76 0.26 6.20
CA ILE A 82 -5.59 -0.53 7.12
C ILE A 82 -6.82 0.31 7.50
N TYR A 83 -8.01 -0.27 7.45
CA TYR A 83 -9.25 0.42 7.74
C TYR A 83 -9.61 0.35 9.23
N GLY A 84 -9.74 1.53 9.86
CA GLY A 84 -10.36 1.65 11.17
C GLY A 84 -11.89 1.61 11.10
N ALA A 85 -12.56 1.71 12.25
CA ALA A 85 -14.03 1.67 12.33
C ALA A 85 -14.72 2.69 11.40
N LYS A 86 -14.20 3.92 11.37
CA LYS A 86 -14.70 5.00 10.52
C LYS A 86 -14.50 4.73 9.01
N ASP A 87 -13.46 3.98 8.66
CA ASP A 87 -13.01 3.79 7.27
C ASP A 87 -13.52 2.48 6.68
N LEU A 88 -14.06 1.57 7.49
CA LEU A 88 -14.55 0.26 7.07
C LEU A 88 -15.64 0.35 6.01
N LEU A 89 -16.70 1.13 6.27
CA LEU A 89 -17.80 1.31 5.32
C LEU A 89 -17.35 1.98 4.01
N PRO A 90 -16.68 3.16 4.01
CA PRO A 90 -16.21 3.74 2.76
C PRO A 90 -15.13 2.88 2.07
N GLY A 91 -14.35 2.11 2.83
CA GLY A 91 -13.32 1.21 2.33
C GLY A 91 -13.83 0.01 1.53
N GLN A 92 -15.14 -0.28 1.57
CA GLN A 92 -15.72 -1.34 0.73
C GLN A 92 -16.02 -0.87 -0.71
N SER A 93 -15.97 0.44 -0.93
CA SER A 93 -16.28 1.07 -2.21
C SER A 93 -15.29 0.63 -3.30
N GLY A 94 -15.81 0.09 -4.39
CA GLY A 94 -15.04 -0.49 -5.48
C GLY A 94 -14.76 -1.99 -5.35
N TYR A 95 -15.13 -2.60 -4.21
CA TYR A 95 -14.99 -4.03 -3.95
C TYR A 95 -16.35 -4.73 -3.91
N ASN A 96 -17.06 -4.63 -2.78
CA ASN A 96 -18.37 -5.25 -2.61
C ASN A 96 -19.53 -4.34 -3.04
N TYR A 97 -19.25 -3.06 -3.19
CA TYR A 97 -20.25 -2.01 -3.41
C TYR A 97 -19.71 -0.94 -4.36
N ASN A 98 -20.52 -0.53 -5.32
CA ASN A 98 -20.22 0.55 -6.24
C ASN A 98 -20.97 1.82 -5.80
N HIS A 99 -20.24 2.76 -5.20
CA HIS A 99 -20.80 4.03 -4.75
C HIS A 99 -21.32 4.95 -5.87
N VAL A 100 -20.94 4.72 -7.13
CA VAL A 100 -21.39 5.52 -8.27
C VAL A 100 -22.76 5.05 -8.74
N THR A 101 -22.98 3.73 -8.76
CA THR A 101 -24.25 3.13 -9.22
C THR A 101 -25.20 2.77 -8.08
N ASP A 102 -24.74 2.82 -6.82
CA ASP A 102 -25.48 2.41 -5.63
C ASP A 102 -25.91 0.93 -5.71
N GLU A 103 -25.00 0.07 -6.17
CA GLU A 103 -25.24 -1.36 -6.41
C GLU A 103 -24.14 -2.24 -5.82
N THR A 104 -24.49 -3.46 -5.44
CA THR A 104 -23.53 -4.50 -5.06
C THR A 104 -22.81 -5.04 -6.29
N ILE A 105 -21.51 -5.32 -6.14
CA ILE A 105 -20.70 -5.88 -7.22
C ILE A 105 -20.88 -7.40 -7.24
N ALA A 106 -21.52 -7.91 -8.30
CA ALA A 106 -21.97 -9.31 -8.37
C ALA A 106 -20.84 -10.36 -8.30
N ASP A 107 -19.63 -10.00 -8.74
CA ASP A 107 -18.47 -10.90 -8.73
C ASP A 107 -17.71 -10.90 -7.37
N TRP A 108 -18.18 -10.12 -6.39
CA TRP A 108 -17.60 -10.08 -5.05
C TRP A 108 -18.31 -11.07 -4.11
N PRO A 109 -17.58 -11.86 -3.29
CA PRO A 109 -18.19 -12.73 -2.29
C PRO A 109 -18.93 -11.92 -1.22
N ILE A 110 -20.24 -12.17 -1.04
CA ILE A 110 -21.11 -11.33 -0.21
C ILE A 110 -20.67 -11.20 1.25
N ASP A 111 -20.04 -12.24 1.80
CA ASP A 111 -19.60 -12.29 3.19
C ASP A 111 -18.15 -11.78 3.38
N TYR A 112 -17.47 -11.36 2.31
CA TYR A 112 -16.11 -10.86 2.39
C TYR A 112 -16.09 -9.38 2.74
N LEU A 113 -15.50 -9.07 3.88
CA LEU A 113 -15.26 -7.72 4.38
C LEU A 113 -13.82 -7.32 4.12
N VAL A 114 -13.60 -6.24 3.37
CA VAL A 114 -12.26 -5.66 3.17
C VAL A 114 -11.83 -4.93 4.43
N ILE A 115 -10.66 -5.27 4.96
CA ILE A 115 -10.09 -4.67 6.18
C ILE A 115 -8.82 -3.87 5.93
N ALA A 116 -8.18 -4.09 4.78
CA ALA A 116 -7.07 -3.30 4.30
C ALA A 116 -6.96 -3.38 2.77
N SER A 117 -6.20 -2.47 2.18
CA SER A 117 -5.95 -2.41 0.74
C SER A 117 -4.50 -2.03 0.48
N ASP A 118 -3.83 -2.74 -0.44
CA ASP A 118 -2.51 -2.39 -0.96
C ASP A 118 -2.61 -2.08 -2.45
N GLU A 119 -2.57 -0.79 -2.81
CA GLU A 119 -2.74 -0.33 -4.20
C GLU A 119 -3.98 -0.89 -4.96
N GLY A 120 -5.01 -1.32 -4.23
CA GLY A 120 -6.22 -1.92 -4.79
C GLY A 120 -6.32 -3.43 -4.62
N ASP A 121 -5.24 -4.10 -4.21
CA ASP A 121 -5.27 -5.51 -3.79
C ASP A 121 -5.87 -5.58 -2.38
N PRO A 122 -7.06 -6.20 -2.20
CA PRO A 122 -7.73 -6.19 -0.91
C PRO A 122 -7.17 -7.28 0.02
N TYR A 123 -7.23 -6.99 1.32
CA TYR A 123 -7.12 -7.97 2.38
C TYR A 123 -8.48 -8.09 3.06
N CYS A 124 -9.04 -9.30 3.09
CA CYS A 124 -10.44 -9.51 3.47
C CYS A 124 -10.62 -10.61 4.52
N MET A 125 -11.68 -10.50 5.32
CA MET A 125 -12.20 -11.59 6.14
C MET A 125 -13.51 -12.11 5.59
N ASP A 126 -13.69 -13.42 5.58
CA ASP A 126 -14.97 -14.06 5.31
C ASP A 126 -15.77 -14.19 6.63
N LEU A 127 -16.74 -13.31 6.80
CA LEU A 127 -17.54 -13.20 8.02
C LEU A 127 -18.42 -14.43 8.27
N SER A 128 -18.70 -15.25 7.25
CA SER A 128 -19.54 -16.45 7.39
C SER A 128 -18.86 -17.56 8.21
N ARG A 129 -17.52 -17.53 8.30
CA ARG A 129 -16.71 -18.55 8.97
C ARG A 129 -16.61 -18.35 10.48
N GLY A 130 -16.69 -17.10 10.92
CA GLY A 130 -16.48 -16.72 12.33
C GLY A 130 -15.04 -16.85 12.84
N ASP A 131 -14.08 -17.19 11.96
CA ASP A 131 -12.64 -17.11 12.23
C ASP A 131 -12.04 -15.81 11.67
N THR A 132 -10.72 -15.65 11.77
CA THR A 132 -10.00 -14.43 11.36
C THR A 132 -8.96 -14.70 10.26
N VAL A 133 -9.18 -15.72 9.44
CA VAL A 133 -8.33 -15.98 8.24
C VAL A 133 -8.43 -14.77 7.31
N ILE A 134 -7.28 -14.31 6.83
CA ILE A 134 -7.20 -13.17 5.92
C ILE A 134 -6.95 -13.67 4.50
N TYR A 135 -7.82 -13.28 3.58
CA TYR A 135 -7.71 -13.57 2.16
C TYR A 135 -7.18 -12.35 1.40
N THR A 136 -6.50 -12.58 0.29
CA THR A 136 -6.11 -11.54 -0.65
C THR A 136 -6.38 -11.96 -2.09
N ALA A 137 -6.55 -10.99 -2.98
CA ALA A 137 -6.70 -11.19 -4.41
C ALA A 137 -6.00 -10.06 -5.17
N ARG A 138 -5.60 -10.34 -6.41
CA ARG A 138 -4.98 -9.32 -7.26
C ARG A 138 -6.03 -8.51 -8.01
N HIS A 139 -5.99 -7.19 -7.84
CA HIS A 139 -6.84 -6.27 -8.59
C HIS A 139 -6.45 -6.20 -10.07
N GLY A 140 -7.41 -5.84 -10.92
CA GLY A 140 -7.19 -5.66 -12.36
C GLY A 140 -6.95 -6.96 -13.15
N ALA A 141 -7.10 -8.13 -12.53
CA ALA A 141 -6.96 -9.44 -13.19
C ALA A 141 -8.16 -9.83 -14.07
N GLY A 142 -9.26 -9.07 -14.02
CA GLY A 142 -10.51 -9.33 -14.77
C GLY A 142 -11.53 -10.20 -14.00
N SER A 143 -11.09 -10.89 -12.95
CA SER A 143 -11.93 -11.60 -11.98
C SER A 143 -11.21 -11.67 -10.63
N TRP A 144 -11.95 -11.79 -9.53
CA TRP A 144 -11.37 -12.00 -8.21
C TRP A 144 -11.00 -13.48 -8.00
N ASP A 145 -9.72 -13.73 -7.73
CA ASP A 145 -9.19 -15.06 -7.39
C ASP A 145 -8.52 -14.96 -6.02
N PHE A 146 -9.25 -15.38 -4.98
CA PHE A 146 -8.83 -15.21 -3.59
C PHE A 146 -7.93 -16.37 -3.14
N SER A 147 -6.87 -16.01 -2.41
CA SER A 147 -5.97 -16.95 -1.74
C SER A 147 -5.80 -16.54 -0.27
N VAL A 148 -5.41 -17.50 0.58
CA VAL A 148 -5.12 -17.20 1.99
C VAL A 148 -3.80 -16.43 2.05
N ALA A 149 -3.84 -15.23 2.64
CA ALA A 149 -2.67 -14.41 2.93
C ALA A 149 -2.13 -14.69 4.34
N TYR A 150 -3.03 -14.80 5.33
CA TYR A 150 -2.67 -15.06 6.74
C TYR A 150 -3.68 -16.00 7.40
N ASP A 151 -3.19 -16.87 8.28
CA ASP A 151 -4.02 -17.86 8.98
C ASP A 151 -4.92 -17.24 10.06
N HIS A 152 -4.59 -16.05 10.56
CA HIS A 152 -5.37 -15.34 11.58
C HIS A 152 -5.00 -13.85 11.67
N LEU A 153 -5.87 -13.05 12.29
CA LEU A 153 -5.70 -11.60 12.43
C LEU A 153 -4.36 -11.21 13.08
N ASN A 154 -3.90 -11.94 14.11
CA ASN A 154 -2.65 -11.59 14.78
C ASN A 154 -1.42 -11.66 13.84
N ALA A 155 -1.38 -12.60 12.90
CA ALA A 155 -0.27 -12.74 11.96
C ALA A 155 -0.29 -11.60 10.94
N PHE A 156 -1.49 -11.23 10.48
CA PHE A 156 -1.68 -10.05 9.64
C PHE A 156 -1.23 -8.78 10.36
N LEU A 157 -1.77 -8.52 11.56
CA LEU A 157 -1.41 -7.34 12.36
C LEU A 157 0.09 -7.27 12.68
N GLN A 158 0.73 -8.40 13.01
CA GLN A 158 2.19 -8.44 13.18
C GLN A 158 2.92 -7.99 11.91
N SER A 159 2.51 -8.51 10.76
CA SER A 159 3.15 -8.20 9.49
C SER A 159 2.96 -6.74 9.06
N VAL A 160 1.79 -6.15 9.32
CA VAL A 160 1.44 -4.81 8.81
C VAL A 160 1.70 -3.67 9.79
N LEU A 161 1.75 -3.95 11.08
CA LEU A 161 1.91 -2.92 12.12
C LEU A 161 3.32 -2.84 12.68
N LEU A 162 4.06 -3.95 12.66
CA LEU A 162 5.43 -3.94 13.12
C LEU A 162 6.36 -3.69 11.94
N PRO A 163 7.33 -2.77 12.08
CA PRO A 163 8.47 -2.80 11.18
C PRO A 163 9.13 -4.17 11.29
N ARG A 164 9.75 -4.62 10.20
CA ARG A 164 10.68 -5.73 10.29
C ARG A 164 11.73 -5.39 11.34
N SER A 165 11.92 -6.27 12.30
CA SER A 165 13.00 -6.12 13.27
C SER A 165 14.31 -6.34 12.56
N ASP A 166 15.22 -5.38 12.67
CA ASP A 166 16.64 -5.44 12.29
C ASP A 166 17.38 -6.66 12.93
N GLU A 167 16.72 -7.50 13.74
CA GLU A 167 17.30 -8.68 14.39
C GLU A 167 17.25 -9.95 13.54
N GLU A 168 16.41 -10.03 12.48
CA GLU A 168 16.39 -11.19 11.56
C GLU A 168 17.27 -11.00 10.32
N ASP A 169 17.67 -9.77 10.01
CA ASP A 169 18.70 -9.46 9.03
C ASP A 169 19.93 -8.96 9.79
N GLY A 170 20.98 -9.78 9.82
CA GLY A 170 22.24 -9.38 10.43
C GLY A 170 22.81 -8.14 9.76
N GLU A 171 23.42 -7.30 10.60
CA GLU A 171 24.25 -6.14 10.30
C GLU A 171 23.48 -4.82 10.11
N ASP A 172 23.58 -3.97 11.14
CA ASP A 172 23.53 -2.50 11.10
C ASP A 172 23.14 -1.89 9.74
N GLU A 173 21.84 -1.76 9.44
CA GLU A 173 21.42 -0.76 8.45
C GLU A 173 21.33 0.58 9.18
N GLU A 174 22.48 1.27 9.22
CA GLU A 174 22.48 2.73 9.07
C GLU A 174 21.37 3.09 8.07
N LEU A 175 20.59 4.15 8.31
CA LEU A 175 19.67 4.71 7.32
C LEU A 175 20.46 4.93 6.02
N ASP A 176 20.51 3.89 5.19
CA ASP A 176 21.42 3.85 4.07
C ASP A 176 20.99 4.99 3.17
N ASP A 177 21.98 5.72 2.68
CA ASP A 177 21.81 6.78 1.70
C ASP A 177 21.03 6.21 0.50
N TYR A 178 19.70 6.23 0.56
CA TYR A 178 18.86 5.73 -0.53
C TYR A 178 19.27 6.51 -1.77
N ALA A 179 19.89 5.80 -2.71
CA ALA A 179 20.28 6.39 -3.97
C ALA A 179 18.99 6.65 -4.77
N TYR A 180 18.61 7.93 -4.86
CA TYR A 180 17.50 8.35 -5.68
C TYR A 180 17.96 8.45 -7.13
N PHE A 181 17.09 8.07 -8.05
CA PHE A 181 17.35 8.11 -9.47
C PHE A 181 16.24 8.83 -10.22
N ASN A 182 16.64 9.48 -11.31
CA ASN A 182 15.76 9.94 -12.36
C ASN A 182 16.07 9.13 -13.62
N VAL A 183 15.04 8.55 -14.24
CA VAL A 183 15.15 7.86 -15.52
C VAL A 183 14.42 8.70 -16.56
N LEU A 184 15.18 9.14 -17.55
CA LEU A 184 14.75 10.00 -18.62
C LEU A 184 14.75 9.19 -19.91
N LEU A 185 13.63 9.19 -20.64
CA LEU A 185 13.63 8.75 -22.03
C LEU A 185 14.32 9.84 -22.85
N THR A 186 15.33 9.49 -23.64
CA THR A 186 16.13 10.44 -24.43
C THR A 186 15.92 10.28 -25.94
N GLY A 187 15.32 9.15 -26.34
CA GLY A 187 15.07 8.85 -27.74
C GLY A 187 14.08 7.70 -27.92
N PRO A 188 13.50 7.56 -29.12
CA PRO A 188 12.60 6.47 -29.44
C PRO A 188 13.29 5.10 -29.46
N GLY A 189 14.62 5.06 -29.60
CA GLY A 189 15.41 3.85 -29.75
C GLY A 189 15.07 3.02 -31.00
N ALA A 190 15.38 1.72 -30.94
CA ALA A 190 15.26 0.79 -32.05
C ALA A 190 13.80 0.45 -32.42
N ASP A 191 12.88 0.46 -31.43
CA ASP A 191 11.47 0.09 -31.62
C ASP A 191 10.52 1.20 -31.14
N LYS A 192 10.36 2.21 -32.00
CA LYS A 192 9.50 3.38 -31.74
C LYS A 192 8.07 3.02 -31.36
N VAL A 193 7.52 1.91 -31.86
CA VAL A 193 6.15 1.49 -31.57
C VAL A 193 6.04 0.99 -30.13
N LYS A 194 7.00 0.18 -29.67
CA LYS A 194 7.06 -0.25 -28.27
C LYS A 194 7.34 0.89 -27.32
N THR A 195 8.19 1.84 -27.70
CA THR A 195 8.44 3.05 -26.90
C THR A 195 7.17 3.89 -26.73
N LEU A 196 6.37 4.06 -27.79
CA LEU A 196 5.06 4.74 -27.68
C LEU A 196 4.08 3.96 -26.79
N ALA A 197 4.07 2.62 -26.87
CA ALA A 197 3.25 1.79 -26.01
C ALA A 197 3.67 1.88 -24.53
N PHE A 198 4.97 1.98 -24.27
CA PHE A 198 5.53 2.21 -22.94
C PHE A 198 5.07 3.56 -22.38
N ILE A 199 5.23 4.66 -23.13
CA ILE A 199 4.78 6.01 -22.72
C ILE A 199 3.28 5.99 -22.44
N ARG A 200 2.49 5.37 -23.33
CA ARG A 200 1.03 5.25 -23.17
C ARG A 200 0.65 4.59 -21.85
N LYS A 201 1.29 3.46 -21.54
CA LYS A 201 1.06 2.72 -20.30
C LYS A 201 1.54 3.50 -19.09
N ARG A 202 2.70 4.16 -19.19
CA ARG A 202 3.35 4.84 -18.05
C ARG A 202 2.60 6.09 -17.60
N PHE A 203 2.03 6.84 -18.55
CA PHE A 203 1.30 8.08 -18.29
C PHE A 203 -0.23 7.93 -18.43
N SER A 204 -0.71 6.69 -18.61
CA SER A 204 -2.14 6.38 -18.82
C SER A 204 -2.82 7.28 -19.84
N CYS A 205 -2.15 7.52 -20.98
CA CYS A 205 -2.57 8.48 -22.01
C CYS A 205 -2.98 7.78 -23.31
N ASP A 206 -3.42 8.54 -24.32
CA ASP A 206 -3.68 7.98 -25.67
C ASP A 206 -2.44 8.02 -26.59
N PHE A 207 -2.54 7.48 -27.80
CA PHE A 207 -1.42 7.48 -28.76
C PHE A 207 -1.06 8.87 -29.31
N ALA A 208 -1.99 9.82 -29.33
CA ALA A 208 -1.71 11.19 -29.76
C ALA A 208 -0.89 11.91 -28.68
N GLN A 209 -1.28 11.77 -27.42
CA GLN A 209 -0.57 12.28 -26.25
C GLN A 209 0.80 11.60 -26.09
N ALA A 210 0.90 10.28 -26.24
CA ALA A 210 2.18 9.57 -26.20
C ALA A 210 3.16 10.07 -27.27
N LYS A 211 2.67 10.38 -28.48
CA LYS A 211 3.48 11.00 -29.55
C LYS A 211 3.92 12.42 -29.18
N ALA A 212 3.05 13.19 -28.51
CA ALA A 212 3.38 14.54 -28.05
C ALA A 212 4.47 14.49 -26.97
N TYR A 213 4.40 13.55 -26.03
CA TYR A 213 5.46 13.33 -25.03
C TYR A 213 6.79 12.90 -25.67
N LEU A 214 6.75 11.99 -26.65
CA LEU A 214 7.95 11.56 -27.38
C LEU A 214 8.57 12.69 -28.23
N ALA A 215 7.82 13.76 -28.54
CA ALA A 215 8.35 14.94 -29.22
C ALA A 215 8.99 15.96 -28.26
N GLN A 216 8.84 15.78 -26.94
CA GLN A 216 9.32 16.69 -25.89
C GLN A 216 10.42 16.04 -25.04
N LEU A 217 11.29 15.26 -25.68
CA LEU A 217 12.42 14.61 -25.00
C LEU A 217 13.47 15.66 -24.56
N PRO A 218 14.21 15.43 -23.45
CA PRO A 218 14.14 14.25 -22.58
C PRO A 218 12.91 14.23 -21.67
N LEU A 219 12.27 13.07 -21.54
CA LEU A 219 11.01 12.88 -20.82
C LEU A 219 11.26 12.08 -19.53
N PRO A 220 10.98 12.64 -18.32
CA PRO A 220 11.12 11.89 -17.07
C PRO A 220 10.04 10.81 -16.98
N VAL A 221 10.46 9.54 -16.98
CA VAL A 221 9.56 8.38 -16.93
C VAL A 221 9.60 7.68 -15.58
N TYR A 222 10.61 7.95 -14.75
CA TYR A 222 10.68 7.45 -13.37
C TYR A 222 11.50 8.38 -12.49
N LYS A 223 11.09 8.50 -11.23
CA LYS A 223 11.77 9.26 -10.19
C LYS A 223 11.52 8.54 -8.86
N GLY A 224 12.56 8.02 -8.22
CA GLY A 224 12.41 7.14 -7.04
C GLY A 224 13.71 6.42 -6.68
N ILE A 225 13.62 5.41 -5.82
CA ILE A 225 14.77 4.63 -5.34
C ILE A 225 15.31 3.66 -6.41
N GLU A 226 16.52 3.15 -6.19
CA GLU A 226 17.26 2.33 -7.15
C GLU A 226 16.45 1.13 -7.69
N GLU A 227 15.77 0.38 -6.82
CA GLU A 227 15.05 -0.82 -7.24
C GLU A 227 13.99 -0.54 -8.31
N GLY A 228 13.23 0.54 -8.15
CA GLY A 228 12.22 0.94 -9.14
C GLY A 228 12.87 1.50 -10.41
N ALA A 229 14.00 2.18 -10.28
CA ALA A 229 14.78 2.65 -11.44
C ALA A 229 15.31 1.48 -12.26
N VAL A 230 15.82 0.42 -11.63
CA VAL A 230 16.27 -0.83 -12.28
C VAL A 230 15.11 -1.52 -13.01
N LYS A 231 13.93 -1.61 -12.37
CA LYS A 231 12.72 -2.19 -13.01
C LYS A 231 12.31 -1.42 -14.27
N VAL A 232 12.40 -0.09 -14.26
CA VAL A 232 12.07 0.76 -15.42
C VAL A 232 13.17 0.66 -16.49
N GLU A 233 14.43 0.67 -16.09
CA GLU A 233 15.59 0.47 -16.96
C GLU A 233 15.49 -0.86 -17.74
N ASP A 234 15.19 -1.95 -17.06
CA ASP A 234 14.96 -3.27 -17.69
C ASP A 234 13.86 -3.24 -18.75
N GLN A 235 12.79 -2.49 -18.50
CA GLN A 235 11.70 -2.33 -19.48
C GLN A 235 12.17 -1.55 -20.70
N LEU A 236 12.92 -0.46 -20.50
CA LEU A 236 13.47 0.37 -21.57
C LEU A 236 14.51 -0.39 -22.42
N LEU A 237 15.38 -1.19 -21.78
CA LEU A 237 16.32 -2.08 -22.45
C LEU A 237 15.59 -3.15 -23.28
N ARG A 238 14.57 -3.81 -22.73
CA ARG A 238 13.78 -4.85 -23.43
C ARG A 238 13.07 -4.31 -24.68
N ILE A 239 12.62 -3.06 -24.64
CA ILE A 239 11.99 -2.41 -25.81
C ILE A 239 13.00 -1.69 -26.71
N GLY A 240 14.27 -1.62 -26.30
CA GLY A 240 15.34 -0.96 -27.03
C GLY A 240 15.15 0.55 -27.14
N ALA A 241 14.57 1.21 -26.15
CA ALA A 241 14.43 2.67 -26.09
C ALA A 241 15.76 3.33 -25.68
N ASP A 242 16.02 4.56 -26.14
CA ASP A 242 17.15 5.33 -25.66
C ASP A 242 16.77 6.03 -24.35
N TYR A 243 17.60 5.90 -23.33
CA TYR A 243 17.32 6.46 -22.01
C TYR A 243 18.61 6.89 -21.30
N GLU A 244 18.44 7.69 -20.25
CA GLU A 244 19.47 8.06 -19.30
C GLU A 244 18.96 7.78 -17.89
N LYS A 245 19.73 7.02 -17.11
CA LYS A 245 19.52 6.85 -15.67
C LYS A 245 20.59 7.65 -14.96
N ARG A 246 20.19 8.58 -14.09
CA ARG A 246 21.13 9.38 -13.30
C ARG A 246 20.76 9.37 -11.82
N PRO A 247 21.75 9.33 -10.90
CA PRO A 247 21.49 9.59 -9.50
C PRO A 247 21.05 11.04 -9.31
N ILE A 248 20.16 11.28 -8.35
CA ILE A 248 19.67 12.61 -7.97
C ILE A 248 19.77 12.76 -6.45
N SER A 249 19.88 14.00 -5.97
CA SER A 249 19.84 14.25 -4.53
C SER A 249 18.42 14.13 -3.99
N TRP A 250 18.29 14.03 -2.66
CA TRP A 250 17.00 14.07 -1.98
C TRP A 250 16.22 15.37 -2.29
N GLU A 251 16.90 16.52 -2.37
CA GLU A 251 16.26 17.80 -2.68
C GLU A 251 15.67 17.80 -4.10
N GLU A 252 16.41 17.26 -5.07
CA GLU A 252 15.91 17.08 -6.42
C GLU A 252 14.76 16.07 -6.44
N PHE A 253 14.80 15.02 -5.61
CA PHE A 253 13.74 14.02 -5.51
C PHE A 253 12.39 14.64 -5.06
N ILE A 254 12.40 15.49 -4.04
CA ILE A 254 11.17 16.11 -3.52
C ILE A 254 10.71 17.36 -4.28
N ALA A 255 11.57 17.94 -5.11
CA ALA A 255 11.19 19.06 -5.97
C ALA A 255 10.10 18.63 -6.95
N ARG A 256 9.03 19.43 -7.07
CA ARG A 256 7.96 19.18 -8.04
C ARG A 256 8.49 19.35 -9.46
N PRO A 257 8.13 18.46 -10.42
CA PRO A 257 8.46 18.63 -11.83
C PRO A 257 7.75 19.85 -12.44
#